data_AF-A0A5C4SAK9-F1
#
_entry.id   AF-A0A5C4SAK9-F1
#
_cell.length_a   1.000
_cell.length_b   1.000
_cell.length_c   1.000
_cell.angle_alpha   90.00
_cell.angle_beta   90.00
_cell.angle_gamma   90.00
#
_symmetry.space_group_name_H-M   'P 1'
#
loop_
_entity.id
_entity.type
_entity.pdbx_description
1 polymer ?
#
loop_
_entity_poly.entity_id
_entity_poly.type
_entity_poly.pdbx_seq_one_letter_code
_entity_poly.pdbx_strand_id
1 'polypeptide(L)'
;MAMTPEEIEADLARAFSHYAARQRRAGLVLGNRLAVLKNEAGLARIHGAEFDAMARRQMEAADARMRANVQTDHPVVAVKQEAT
;
A
#
# COMPACT_ATOMS: atom_id res chain seq x y z
N MET A 1 34.48 2.58 -2.25
CA MET A 1 34.51 1.99 -0.89
C MET A 1 33.12 1.47 -0.60
N ALA A 2 32.98 0.35 0.10
CA ALA A 2 31.68 -0.10 0.57
C ALA A 2 31.20 0.82 1.70
N MET A 3 29.88 1.05 1.80
CA MET A 3 29.29 1.84 2.89
C MET A 3 29.62 1.22 4.25
N THR A 4 29.80 2.07 5.27
CA THR A 4 29.90 1.59 6.66
C THR A 4 28.53 1.13 7.17
N PRO A 5 28.48 0.28 8.21
CA PRO A 5 27.21 -0.11 8.84
C PRO A 5 26.33 1.08 9.25
N GLU A 6 26.93 2.15 9.75
CA GLU A 6 26.22 3.37 10.18
C GLU A 6 25.61 4.11 8.97
N GLU A 7 26.32 4.15 7.85
CA GLU A 7 25.82 4.73 6.59
C GLU A 7 24.64 3.92 6.03
N ILE A 8 24.71 2.59 6.12
CA ILE A 8 23.62 1.68 5.73
C ILE A 8 22.40 1.89 6.62
N GLU A 9 22.58 1.93 7.95
CA GLU A 9 21.48 2.12 8.89
C GLU A 9 20.80 3.48 8.70
N ALA A 10 21.58 4.55 8.50
CA ALA A 10 21.05 5.88 8.22
C ALA A 10 20.24 5.90 6.91
N ASP A 11 20.68 5.18 5.88
CA ASP A 11 19.97 5.11 4.61
C ASP A 11 18.67 4.30 4.71
N LEU A 12 18.70 3.16 5.42
CA LEU A 12 17.50 2.40 5.74
C LEU A 12 16.49 3.27 6.50
N ALA A 13 16.92 3.99 7.54
CA ALA A 13 16.04 4.88 8.29
C ALA A 13 15.37 5.94 7.41
N ARG A 14 16.11 6.54 6.46
CA ARG A 14 15.53 7.45 5.47
C ARG A 14 14.53 6.77 4.55
N ALA A 15 14.87 5.61 4.00
CA ALA A 15 13.98 4.84 3.12
C ALA A 15 12.66 4.48 3.83
N PHE A 16 12.73 3.99 5.06
CA PHE A 16 11.55 3.67 5.87
C PHE A 16 10.73 4.91 6.26
N SER A 17 11.37 6.06 6.49
CA SER A 17 10.67 7.33 6.72
C SER A 17 9.85 7.76 5.50
N HIS A 18 10.41 7.63 4.30
CA HIS A 18 9.68 7.90 3.05
C HIS A 18 8.52 6.94 2.83
N TYR A 19 8.72 5.65 3.10
CA TYR A 19 7.65 4.64 3.05
C TYR A 19 6.49 5.01 3.99
N ALA A 20 6.79 5.33 5.25
CA ALA A 20 5.79 5.73 6.23
C ALA A 20 5.03 7.00 5.81
N ALA A 21 5.73 8.01 5.29
CA ALA A 21 5.11 9.24 4.80
C ALA A 21 4.16 8.97 3.62
N ARG A 22 4.54 8.08 2.69
CA ARG A 22 3.70 7.67 1.55
C ARG A 22 2.46 6.91 2.01
N GLN A 23 2.61 5.96 2.93
CA GLN A 23 1.49 5.22 3.52
C GLN A 23 0.50 6.16 4.21
N ARG A 24 0.98 7.11 5.02
CA ARG A 24 0.14 8.11 5.67
C ARG A 24 -0.68 8.92 4.66
N ARG A 25 -0.04 9.40 3.58
CA ARG A 25 -0.75 10.15 2.53
C ARG A 25 -1.81 9.30 1.82
N ALA A 26 -1.49 8.04 1.49
CA ALA A 26 -2.44 7.12 0.88
C ALA A 26 -3.66 6.89 1.78
N GLY A 27 -3.44 6.68 3.09
CA GLY A 27 -4.51 6.52 4.08
C GLY A 27 -5.44 7.75 4.16
N LEU A 28 -4.88 8.97 4.14
CA LEU A 28 -5.67 10.21 4.14
C LEU A 28 -6.53 10.34 2.87
N VAL A 29 -5.95 10.08 1.69
CA VAL A 29 -6.68 10.14 0.42
C VAL A 29 -7.81 9.11 0.38
N LEU A 30 -7.53 7.87 0.81
CA LEU A 30 -8.52 6.81 0.89
C LEU A 30 -9.66 7.17 1.86
N GLY A 31 -9.33 7.62 3.07
CA GLY A 31 -10.33 8.01 4.08
C GLY A 31 -11.26 9.13 3.58
N ASN A 32 -10.69 10.17 2.97
CA ASN A 32 -11.47 11.26 2.37
C ASN A 32 -12.39 10.75 1.24
N ARG A 33 -11.88 9.86 0.38
CA ARG A 33 -12.68 9.30 -0.71
C ARG A 33 -13.82 8.41 -0.18
N LEU A 34 -13.56 7.60 0.84
CA LEU A 34 -14.58 6.77 1.48
C LEU A 34 -15.67 7.61 2.14
N ALA A 35 -15.32 8.73 2.78
CA ALA A 35 -16.30 9.65 3.36
C ALA A 35 -17.25 10.21 2.29
N VAL A 36 -16.71 10.66 1.15
CA VAL A 36 -17.53 11.12 0.01
C VAL A 36 -18.41 9.99 -0.52
N LEU A 37 -17.86 8.82 -0.77
CA LEU A 37 -18.61 7.68 -1.32
C LEU A 37 -19.69 7.17 -0.37
N LYS A 38 -19.48 7.25 0.95
CA LYS A 38 -20.49 6.90 1.94
C LYS A 38 -21.70 7.83 1.88
N ASN A 39 -21.48 9.13 1.63
CA ASN A 39 -22.57 10.08 1.43
C ASN A 39 -23.34 9.78 0.14
N GLU A 40 -22.63 9.52 -0.97
CA GLU A 40 -23.25 9.11 -2.25
C GLU A 40 -24.06 7.82 -2.11
N ALA A 41 -23.54 6.84 -1.37
CA ALA A 41 -24.24 5.60 -1.06
C ALA A 41 -25.56 5.88 -0.31
N GLY A 42 -25.54 6.80 0.65
CA GLY A 42 -26.74 7.27 1.34
C GLY A 42 -27.78 7.87 0.38
N LEU A 43 -27.35 8.71 -0.57
CA LEU A 43 -28.23 9.28 -1.61
C LEU A 43 -28.83 8.20 -2.52
N ALA A 44 -28.04 7.16 -2.82
CA ALA A 44 -28.45 6.01 -3.61
C ALA A 44 -29.28 4.98 -2.82
N ARG A 45 -29.61 5.24 -1.54
CA ARG A 45 -30.32 4.32 -0.63
C ARG A 45 -29.59 2.99 -0.40
N ILE A 46 -28.27 2.99 -0.53
CA ILE A 46 -27.41 1.86 -0.15
C ILE A 46 -27.22 1.91 1.37
N HIS A 47 -27.56 0.82 2.06
CA HIS A 47 -27.41 0.77 3.52
C HIS A 47 -25.93 0.75 3.93
N GLY A 48 -25.63 1.32 5.11
CA GLY A 48 -24.25 1.43 5.60
C GLY A 48 -23.50 0.09 5.65
N ALA A 49 -24.16 -0.99 6.08
CA ALA A 49 -23.56 -2.33 6.10
C ALA A 49 -23.21 -2.86 4.70
N GLU A 50 -24.04 -2.54 3.69
CA GLU A 50 -23.79 -2.92 2.30
C GLU A 50 -22.60 -2.15 1.73
N PHE A 51 -22.54 -0.84 1.98
CA PHE A 51 -21.40 -0.01 1.60
C PHE A 51 -20.09 -0.49 2.26
N ASP A 52 -20.12 -0.80 3.56
CA ASP A 52 -18.96 -1.28 4.29
C ASP A 52 -18.46 -2.63 3.72
N ALA A 53 -19.38 -3.52 3.32
CA ALA A 53 -19.02 -4.76 2.64
C ALA A 53 -18.39 -4.51 1.26
N MET A 54 -18.93 -3.56 0.48
CA MET A 54 -18.33 -3.15 -0.80
C MET A 54 -16.91 -2.61 -0.59
N ALA A 55 -16.72 -1.71 0.38
CA ALA A 55 -15.42 -1.11 0.68
C ALA A 55 -14.39 -2.16 1.11
N ARG A 56 -14.77 -3.12 1.97
CA ARG A 56 -13.90 -4.23 2.39
C ARG A 56 -13.44 -5.08 1.22
N ARG A 57 -14.35 -5.50 0.33
CA ARG A 57 -13.99 -6.28 -0.87
C ARG A 57 -12.98 -5.54 -1.76
N GLN A 58 -13.15 -4.23 -1.92
CA GLN A 58 -12.21 -3.43 -2.71
C GLN A 58 -10.84 -3.29 -2.03
N MET A 59 -10.82 -3.18 -0.70
CA MET A 59 -9.58 -3.17 0.08
C MET A 59 -8.82 -4.49 -0.07
N GLU A 60 -9.50 -5.62 0.09
CA GLU A 60 -8.89 -6.95 -0.07
C GLU A 60 -8.30 -7.14 -1.48
N ALA A 61 -9.02 -6.71 -2.51
CA ALA A 61 -8.53 -6.75 -3.89
C ALA A 61 -7.32 -5.81 -4.13
N ALA A 62 -7.28 -4.65 -3.47
CA ALA A 62 -6.12 -3.77 -3.51
C ALA A 62 -4.92 -4.38 -2.79
N ASP A 63 -5.12 -4.97 -1.61
CA ASP A 63 -4.07 -5.64 -0.83
C ASP A 63 -3.49 -6.84 -1.58
N ALA A 64 -4.33 -7.65 -2.24
CA ALA A 64 -3.88 -8.76 -3.06
C ALA A 64 -2.99 -8.30 -4.22
N ARG A 65 -3.39 -7.24 -4.94
CA ARG A 65 -2.58 -6.63 -6.00
C ARG A 65 -1.27 -6.07 -5.47
N MET A 66 -1.30 -5.38 -4.32
CA MET A 66 -0.10 -4.86 -3.69
C MET A 66 0.89 -5.98 -3.35
N ARG A 67 0.40 -7.09 -2.75
CA ARG A 67 1.24 -8.26 -2.46
C ARG A 67 1.84 -8.88 -3.73
N ALA A 68 1.05 -9.00 -4.79
CA ALA A 68 1.53 -9.51 -6.08
C ALA A 68 2.63 -8.61 -6.67
N ASN A 69 2.45 -7.29 -6.66
CA ASN A 69 3.45 -6.35 -7.15
C ASN A 69 4.74 -6.39 -6.32
N VAL A 70 4.64 -6.55 -4.99
CA VAL A 70 5.83 -6.74 -4.14
C VAL A 70 6.56 -8.03 -4.53
N GLN A 71 5.84 -9.10 -4.87
CA GLN A 71 6.46 -10.36 -5.31
C GLN A 71 7.11 -10.28 -6.70
N THR A 72 6.70 -9.34 -7.56
CA THR A 72 7.28 -9.18 -8.90
C THR A 72 8.41 -8.16 -8.93
N ASP A 73 8.29 -7.07 -8.17
CA ASP A 73 9.11 -5.86 -8.36
C ASP A 73 10.07 -5.59 -7.19
N HIS A 74 10.03 -6.38 -6.11
CA HIS A 74 10.92 -6.18 -4.97
C HIS A 74 12.32 -6.76 -5.25
N PRO A 75 13.42 -5.97 -5.08
CA PRO A 75 14.78 -6.36 -5.49
C PRO A 75 15.41 -7.52 -4.69
N VAL A 76 14.70 -8.05 -3.69
CA VAL A 76 15.12 -9.21 -2.88
C VAL A 76 14.45 -10.51 -3.35
N VAL A 77 13.54 -10.43 -4.33
CA VAL A 77 13.09 -11.61 -5.07
C VAL A 77 14.29 -12.04 -5.90
N ALA A 78 14.89 -13.18 -5.52
CA ALA A 78 16.14 -13.68 -6.05
C ALA A 78 16.24 -13.41 -7.55
N VAL A 79 17.23 -12.60 -7.95
CA VAL A 79 17.69 -12.53 -9.33
C VAL A 79 17.82 -13.98 -9.76
N LYS A 80 16.96 -14.44 -10.68
CA LYS A 80 17.09 -15.77 -11.28
C LYS A 80 18.50 -15.79 -11.83
N GLN A 81 19.40 -16.48 -11.14
CA GLN A 81 20.72 -16.78 -11.66
C GLN A 81 20.45 -17.48 -12.98
N GLU A 82 20.83 -16.83 -14.09
CA GLU A 82 20.84 -17.47 -15.38
C GLU A 82 21.66 -18.76 -15.21
N ALA A 83 21.02 -19.89 -15.50
CA ALA A 83 21.67 -21.19 -15.43
C ALA A 83 22.79 -21.21 -16.47
N THR A 84 24.03 -21.18 -15.99
CA THR A 84 25.24 -21.45 -16.76
C THR A 84 25.22 -22.87 -17.32
#